data_AF-B1Z194-F1
#
_entry.id   AF-B1Z194-F1
#
_cell.length_a   1.000
_cell.length_b   1.000
_cell.length_c   1.000
_cell.angle_alpha   90.00
_cell.angle_beta   90.00
_cell.angle_gamma   90.00
#
_symmetry.space_group_name_H-M   'P 1'
#
loop_
_entity.id
_entity.type
_entity.pdbx_description
1 polymer ?
#
loop_
_entity_poly.entity_id
_entity_poly.type
_entity_poly.pdbx_seq_one_letter_code
_entity_poly.pdbx_strand_id
1 'polypeptide(L)'
;MIDYTEEQIAARELRNTAYHEAGHKLLYERFGGAGDAVVWKNESGNSEECAWLGQFRPRTCPEEMHKVALKHGFAVPELPANWKMLVGMSGLLAEEILSGETEDTGAMRGFPVPQNFLWRSIGLRSRAHGRHGHRGLRTEL
;
A
#
# COMPACT_ATOMS: atom_id res chain seq x y z
N MET A 1 30.24 6.57 -1.42
CA MET A 1 28.88 6.98 -1.01
C MET A 1 28.42 7.93 -2.10
N ILE A 2 27.39 7.56 -2.86
CA ILE A 2 26.83 8.47 -3.87
C ILE A 2 25.75 9.25 -3.15
N ASP A 3 25.98 10.54 -2.95
CA ASP A 3 24.99 11.42 -2.34
C ASP A 3 24.02 11.87 -3.44
N TYR A 4 22.75 11.54 -3.27
CA TYR A 4 21.68 12.01 -4.14
C TYR A 4 21.25 13.40 -3.71
N THR A 5 20.91 14.26 -4.67
CA THR A 5 20.29 15.56 -4.35
C THR A 5 18.84 15.37 -3.90
N GLU A 6 18.32 16.32 -3.14
CA GLU A 6 16.91 16.34 -2.72
C GLU A 6 15.95 16.22 -3.92
N GLU A 7 16.27 16.85 -5.05
CA GLU A 7 15.48 16.74 -6.28
C GLU A 7 15.50 15.32 -6.86
N GLN A 8 16.64 14.63 -6.79
CA GLN A 8 16.77 13.25 -7.26
C GLN A 8 16.01 12.29 -6.34
N ILE A 9 16.06 12.51 -5.02
CA ILE A 9 15.29 11.76 -4.02
C ILE A 9 13.79 11.96 -4.29
N ALA A 10 13.34 13.22 -4.37
CA ALA A 10 11.93 13.53 -4.62
C ALA A 10 11.43 12.99 -5.97
N ALA A 11 12.25 12.99 -7.03
CA ALA A 11 11.89 12.39 -8.30
C ALA A 11 11.77 10.86 -8.23
N ARG A 12 12.62 10.19 -7.44
CA ARG A 12 12.52 8.76 -7.17
C ARG A 12 11.24 8.45 -6.38
N GLU A 13 10.97 9.21 -5.32
CA GLU A 13 9.79 9.03 -4.50
C GLU A 13 8.49 9.23 -5.29
N LEU A 14 8.41 10.26 -6.15
CA LEU A 14 7.26 10.45 -7.04
C LEU A 14 6.99 9.20 -7.88
N ARG A 15 8.03 8.65 -8.52
CA ARG A 15 7.88 7.44 -9.35
C ARG A 15 7.43 6.26 -8.51
N ASN A 16 8.07 6.00 -7.36
CA ASN A 16 7.72 4.88 -6.50
C ASN A 16 6.27 4.97 -6.01
N THR A 17 5.86 6.15 -5.50
CA THR A 17 4.49 6.38 -5.06
C THR A 17 3.49 6.22 -6.20
N ALA A 18 3.78 6.73 -7.40
CA ALA A 18 2.90 6.56 -8.55
C ALA A 18 2.70 5.08 -8.93
N TYR A 19 3.77 4.29 -8.93
CA TYR A 19 3.70 2.85 -9.23
C TYR A 19 2.98 2.08 -8.12
N HIS A 20 3.20 2.43 -6.85
CA HIS A 20 2.49 1.84 -5.72
C HIS A 20 0.97 1.97 -5.88
N GLU A 21 0.49 3.19 -6.10
CA GLU A 21 -0.95 3.44 -6.23
C GLU A 21 -1.51 2.86 -7.54
N ALA A 22 -0.71 2.82 -8.62
CA ALA A 22 -1.08 2.15 -9.86
C ALA A 22 -1.23 0.63 -9.66
N GLY A 23 -0.40 0.00 -8.84
CA GLY A 23 -0.50 -1.41 -8.47
C GLY A 23 -1.82 -1.72 -7.78
N HIS A 24 -2.24 -0.88 -6.84
CA HIS A 24 -3.57 -1.00 -6.22
C HIS A 24 -4.69 -0.86 -7.24
N LYS A 25 -4.65 0.19 -8.07
CA LYS A 25 -5.67 0.46 -9.08
C LYS A 25 -5.83 -0.70 -10.07
N LEU A 26 -4.73 -1.17 -10.64
CA LEU A 26 -4.76 -2.22 -11.67
C LEU A 26 -5.41 -3.49 -11.14
N LEU A 27 -5.00 -3.94 -9.95
CA LEU A 27 -5.54 -5.19 -9.40
C LEU A 27 -6.97 -5.04 -8.89
N TYR A 28 -7.31 -3.88 -8.33
CA TYR A 28 -8.68 -3.59 -7.90
C TYR A 28 -9.66 -3.54 -9.08
N GLU A 29 -9.26 -2.91 -10.19
CA GLU A 29 -10.05 -2.88 -11.43
C GLU A 29 -10.13 -4.25 -12.11
N ARG A 30 -9.06 -5.05 -12.04
CA ARG A 30 -9.08 -6.44 -12.51
C ARG A 30 -10.14 -7.28 -11.79
N PHE A 31 -10.39 -7.02 -10.51
CA PHE A 31 -11.43 -7.67 -9.71
C PHE A 31 -12.84 -7.07 -9.91
N GLY A 32 -13.01 -6.11 -10.82
CA GLY A 32 -14.30 -5.52 -11.15
C GLY A 32 -14.68 -4.31 -10.29
N GLY A 33 -13.77 -3.86 -9.41
CA GLY A 33 -13.90 -2.57 -8.73
C GLY A 33 -13.52 -1.41 -9.65
N ALA A 34 -13.60 -0.20 -9.12
CA ALA A 34 -13.05 1.00 -9.76
C ALA A 34 -12.60 1.99 -8.70
N GLY A 35 -11.57 2.77 -9.02
CA GLY A 35 -11.05 3.79 -8.11
C GLY A 35 -9.98 4.67 -8.76
N ASP A 36 -9.50 5.65 -8.01
CA ASP A 36 -8.47 6.58 -8.46
C ASP A 36 -7.19 6.42 -7.66
N ALA A 37 -6.07 6.30 -8.37
CA ALA A 37 -4.74 6.47 -7.78
C ALA A 37 -4.42 7.97 -7.77
N VAL A 38 -4.25 8.55 -6.59
CA VAL A 38 -3.96 9.98 -6.42
C VAL A 38 -2.60 10.14 -5.78
N VAL A 39 -1.78 11.01 -6.36
CA VAL A 39 -0.43 11.33 -5.88
C VAL A 39 -0.30 12.83 -5.76
N TRP A 40 0.25 13.32 -4.66
CA TRP A 40 0.45 14.75 -4.41
C TRP A 40 1.71 15.02 -3.59
N LYS A 41 2.20 16.25 -3.68
CA LYS A 41 3.41 16.66 -2.96
C LYS A 41 3.11 16.78 -1.46
N ASN A 42 4.02 16.31 -0.62
CA ASN A 42 3.96 16.52 0.82
C ASN A 42 4.34 17.99 1.15
N GLU A 43 3.54 18.62 2.01
CA GLU A 43 3.70 20.03 2.40
C GLU A 43 4.29 20.20 3.81
N SER A 44 4.68 19.10 4.47
CA SER A 44 5.17 19.15 5.86
C SER A 44 6.48 19.92 6.04
N GLY A 45 7.30 20.03 4.98
CA GLY A 45 8.62 20.64 5.02
C GLY A 45 9.65 19.85 5.85
N ASN A 46 9.30 18.64 6.30
CA ASN A 46 10.16 17.76 7.08
C ASN A 46 10.94 16.83 6.15
N SER A 47 12.27 16.94 6.14
CA SER A 47 13.16 16.12 5.29
C SER A 47 13.16 14.64 5.66
N GLU A 48 12.70 14.28 6.86
CA GLU A 48 12.57 12.88 7.30
C GLU A 48 11.29 12.21 6.77
N GLU A 49 10.42 12.95 6.09
CA GLU A 49 9.21 12.44 5.47
C GLU A 49 9.35 12.35 3.94
N CYS A 50 8.62 11.44 3.32
CA CYS A 50 8.55 11.38 1.86
C CYS A 50 8.01 12.70 1.29
N ALA A 51 8.65 13.18 0.22
CA ALA A 51 8.26 14.37 -0.54
C ALA A 51 6.96 14.18 -1.33
N TRP A 52 6.53 12.93 -1.54
CA TRP A 52 5.30 12.58 -2.24
C TRP A 52 4.45 11.61 -1.42
N LEU A 53 3.14 11.84 -1.44
CA LEU A 53 2.14 11.01 -0.80
C LEU A 53 1.23 10.40 -1.86
N GLY A 54 0.78 9.17 -1.60
CA GLY A 54 -0.11 8.42 -2.47
C GLY A 54 -1.36 7.97 -1.71
N GLN A 55 -2.46 7.84 -2.45
CA GLN A 55 -3.66 7.16 -1.97
C GLN A 55 -4.49 6.61 -3.13
N PHE A 56 -4.78 5.32 -3.07
CA PHE A 56 -5.83 4.71 -3.84
C PHE A 56 -7.20 4.96 -3.20
N ARG A 57 -8.13 5.50 -3.99
CA ARG A 57 -9.47 5.89 -3.57
C ARG A 57 -10.51 5.03 -4.28
N PRO A 58 -11.04 3.98 -3.63
CA PRO A 58 -12.06 3.13 -4.23
C PRO A 58 -13.37 3.89 -4.41
N ARG A 59 -14.02 3.71 -5.56
CA ARG A 59 -15.35 4.23 -5.89
C ARG A 59 -16.41 3.14 -5.94
N THR A 60 -16.06 1.97 -6.48
CA THR A 60 -16.97 0.81 -6.55
C THR A 60 -16.26 -0.43 -6.02
N CYS A 61 -16.93 -1.16 -5.12
CA CYS A 61 -16.36 -2.35 -4.50
C CYS A 61 -16.47 -3.57 -5.44
N PRO A 62 -15.38 -4.33 -5.68
CA PRO A 62 -15.40 -5.61 -6.40
C PRO A 62 -16.52 -6.56 -5.97
N GLU A 63 -16.71 -6.74 -4.66
CA GLU A 63 -17.73 -7.65 -4.11
C GLU A 63 -19.15 -7.22 -4.49
N GLU A 64 -19.44 -5.92 -4.43
CA GLU A 64 -20.76 -5.40 -4.77
C GLU A 64 -21.02 -5.46 -6.28
N MET A 65 -20.01 -5.14 -7.09
CA MET A 65 -20.11 -5.26 -8.55
C MET A 65 -20.34 -6.71 -8.98
N HIS A 66 -19.68 -7.67 -8.32
CA HIS A 66 -19.86 -9.10 -8.56
C HIS A 66 -21.30 -9.55 -8.26
N LYS A 67 -21.82 -9.18 -7.08
CA LYS A 67 -23.21 -9.47 -6.68
C LYS A 67 -24.22 -8.89 -7.67
N VAL A 68 -24.03 -7.64 -8.10
CA VAL A 68 -24.90 -6.96 -9.08
C VAL A 68 -24.87 -7.71 -10.41
N ALA A 69 -23.69 -8.05 -10.92
CA ALA A 69 -23.56 -8.75 -12.19
C ALA A 69 -24.27 -10.12 -12.18
N LEU A 70 -24.05 -10.92 -11.13
CA LEU A 70 -24.72 -12.21 -10.96
C LEU A 70 -26.25 -12.07 -10.87
N LYS A 71 -26.74 -11.07 -10.11
CA LYS A 71 -28.18 -10.80 -9.98
C LYS A 71 -28.83 -10.49 -11.33
N HIS A 72 -28.10 -9.85 -12.24
CA HIS A 72 -28.58 -9.53 -13.59
C HIS A 72 -28.31 -10.63 -14.62
N GLY A 73 -27.81 -11.80 -14.20
CA GLY A 73 -27.56 -12.94 -15.07
C GLY A 73 -26.31 -12.82 -15.93
N PHE A 74 -25.42 -11.87 -15.64
CA PHE A 74 -24.14 -11.76 -16.33
C PHE A 74 -23.15 -12.81 -15.82
N ALA A 75 -22.42 -13.42 -16.74
CA ALA A 75 -21.27 -14.27 -16.38
C ALA A 75 -20.10 -13.37 -15.95
N VAL A 76 -19.64 -13.56 -14.71
CA VAL A 76 -18.46 -12.88 -14.16
C VAL A 76 -17.48 -13.89 -13.59
N PRO A 77 -16.16 -13.70 -13.75
CA PRO A 77 -15.16 -14.55 -13.10
C PRO A 77 -15.34 -14.55 -11.58
N GLU A 78 -15.06 -15.66 -10.93
CA GLU A 78 -15.12 -15.73 -9.46
C GLU A 78 -14.11 -14.75 -8.84
N LEU A 79 -14.58 -13.99 -7.86
CA LEU A 79 -13.73 -13.09 -7.09
C LEU A 79 -12.95 -13.92 -6.05
N PRO A 80 -11.61 -13.90 -6.05
CA PRO A 80 -10.84 -14.68 -5.07
C PRO A 80 -11.19 -14.29 -3.64
N ALA A 81 -11.34 -15.26 -2.74
CA ALA A 81 -11.69 -15.00 -1.33
C ALA A 81 -10.69 -14.05 -0.61
N ASN A 82 -9.44 -14.03 -1.06
CA ASN A 82 -8.36 -13.20 -0.53
C ASN A 82 -8.08 -11.94 -1.36
N TRP A 83 -8.99 -11.51 -2.26
CA TRP A 83 -8.76 -10.38 -3.17
C TRP A 83 -8.32 -9.09 -2.48
N LYS A 84 -8.84 -8.79 -1.28
CA LYS A 84 -8.47 -7.59 -0.49
C LYS A 84 -6.99 -7.60 -0.13
N MET A 85 -6.47 -8.75 0.26
CA MET A 85 -5.06 -8.94 0.59
C MET A 85 -4.20 -8.82 -0.67
N LEU A 86 -4.63 -9.41 -1.79
CA LEU A 86 -3.92 -9.30 -3.07
C LEU A 86 -3.81 -7.84 -3.52
N VAL A 87 -4.91 -7.07 -3.46
CA VAL A 87 -4.87 -5.62 -3.73
C VAL A 87 -3.98 -4.89 -2.73
N GLY A 88 -4.05 -5.19 -1.44
CA GLY A 88 -3.20 -4.54 -0.43
C GLY A 88 -1.70 -4.78 -0.65
N MET A 89 -1.31 -5.90 -1.26
CA MET A 89 0.08 -6.21 -1.59
C MET A 89 0.51 -5.71 -2.97
N SER A 90 -0.42 -5.40 -3.88
CA SER A 90 -0.06 -5.08 -5.27
C SER A 90 0.70 -3.77 -5.43
N GLY A 91 0.57 -2.84 -4.48
CA GLY A 91 1.40 -1.62 -4.47
C GLY A 91 2.89 -1.93 -4.26
N LEU A 92 3.20 -2.82 -3.31
CA LEU A 92 4.58 -3.26 -3.06
C LEU A 92 5.14 -4.06 -4.24
N LEU A 93 4.33 -4.98 -4.78
CA LEU A 93 4.72 -5.74 -5.98
C LEU A 93 5.04 -4.81 -7.16
N ALA A 94 4.29 -3.73 -7.34
CA ALA A 94 4.55 -2.75 -8.40
C ALA A 94 5.86 -1.98 -8.17
N GLU A 95 6.20 -1.66 -6.91
CA GLU A 95 7.49 -1.07 -6.56
C GLU A 95 8.66 -2.04 -6.82
N GLU A 96 8.53 -3.31 -6.46
CA GLU A 96 9.55 -4.35 -6.71
C GLU A 96 9.80 -4.58 -8.21
N ILE A 97 8.72 -4.61 -9.01
CA ILE A 97 8.84 -4.68 -10.47
C ILE A 97 9.55 -3.44 -11.03
N LEU A 98 9.25 -2.25 -10.49
CA LEU A 98 9.87 -1.00 -10.91
C LEU A 98 11.36 -0.92 -10.54
N SER A 99 11.72 -1.38 -9.35
CA SER A 99 13.11 -1.34 -8.86
C SER A 99 14.01 -2.30 -9.65
N GLY A 100 13.44 -3.30 -10.31
CA GLY A 100 14.20 -4.32 -11.02
C GLY A 100 14.92 -5.28 -10.07
N GLU A 101 14.54 -5.32 -8.79
CA GLU A 101 14.98 -6.33 -7.82
C GLU A 101 14.25 -7.66 -8.07
N THR A 102 14.25 -8.13 -9.31
CA THR A 102 14.03 -9.54 -9.58
C THR A 102 15.39 -10.21 -9.41
N GLU A 103 15.74 -10.56 -8.18
CA GLU A 103 16.80 -11.52 -7.95
C GLU A 103 16.49 -12.75 -8.82
N ASP A 104 17.27 -12.97 -9.87
CA ASP A 104 17.20 -14.16 -10.74
C ASP A 104 17.80 -15.40 -10.02
N THR A 105 17.61 -15.46 -8.69
CA THR A 105 18.10 -16.54 -7.84
C THR A 105 16.91 -17.31 -7.31
N GLY A 106 16.63 -18.42 -7.98
CA GLY A 106 15.67 -19.42 -7.55
C GLY A 106 15.89 -19.83 -6.08
N ALA A 107 15.08 -19.28 -5.18
CA ALA A 107 14.96 -19.77 -3.81
C ALA A 107 13.59 -19.36 -3.25
N MET A 108 12.57 -20.14 -3.60
CA MET A 108 11.38 -20.32 -2.75
C MET A 108 11.83 -20.61 -1.31
N ARG A 109 11.76 -19.61 -0.42
CA ARG A 109 11.65 -19.83 1.02
C ARG A 109 10.50 -18.99 1.54
N GLY A 110 9.56 -19.67 2.20
CA GLY A 110 8.29 -19.13 2.64
C GLY A 110 8.45 -17.81 3.40
N PHE A 111 7.69 -16.82 2.96
CA PHE A 111 7.59 -15.52 3.61
C PHE A 111 6.78 -15.64 4.92
N PRO A 112 7.37 -15.34 6.09
CA PRO A 112 6.58 -15.03 7.27
C PRO A 112 6.11 -13.57 7.15
N VAL A 113 4.80 -13.37 7.07
CA VAL A 113 4.18 -12.03 7.07
C VAL A 113 4.33 -11.44 8.49
N PRO A 114 5.02 -10.30 8.68
CA PRO A 114 5.13 -9.68 10.00
C PRO A 114 3.78 -9.12 10.44
N GLN A 115 3.34 -9.48 11.64
CA GLN A 115 2.03 -9.16 12.24
C GLN A 115 1.73 -7.66 12.41
N ASN A 116 2.68 -6.76 12.12
CA ASN A 116 2.55 -5.31 12.29
C ASN A 116 2.28 -4.53 10.99
N PHE A 117 2.09 -5.19 9.85
CA PHE A 117 2.02 -4.53 8.53
C PHE A 117 0.62 -4.09 8.07
N LEU A 118 -0.45 -4.62 8.67
CA LEU A 118 -1.83 -4.36 8.24
C LEU A 118 -2.29 -2.90 8.40
N TRP A 119 -1.61 -2.13 9.27
CA TRP A 119 -2.00 -0.75 9.59
C TRP A 119 -1.42 0.31 8.65
N ARG A 120 -0.40 0.00 7.84
CA ARG A 120 0.14 0.94 6.85
C ARG A 120 -0.71 1.04 5.59
N SER A 121 -1.43 -0.02 5.23
CA SER A 121 -2.14 -0.15 3.95
C SER A 121 -3.55 0.46 3.93
N ILE A 122 -4.10 0.89 5.07
CA ILE A 122 -5.51 1.36 5.18
C ILE A 122 -5.62 2.83 5.64
N GLY A 123 -4.51 3.56 5.74
CA GLY A 123 -4.56 5.01 5.96
C GLY A 123 -4.95 5.44 7.38
N LEU A 124 -4.04 5.24 8.33
CA LEU A 124 -3.96 6.02 9.57
C LEU A 124 -2.49 6.40 9.83
N ARG A 125 -2.01 7.49 9.23
CA ARG A 125 -0.92 8.26 9.85
C ARG A 125 -1.57 9.30 10.76
N SER A 126 -1.78 8.94 12.01
CA SER A 126 -2.03 9.92 13.07
C SER A 126 -1.17 9.61 14.28
N ARG A 127 -0.23 10.52 14.53
CA ARG A 127 0.42 10.92 15.79
C ARG A 127 0.71 9.83 16.84
N ALA A 128 2.00 9.67 17.13
CA ALA A 128 2.45 9.51 18.51
C ALA A 128 3.59 10.49 18.79
N HIS A 129 3.23 11.68 19.26
CA HIS A 129 4.13 12.49 20.07
C HIS A 129 4.41 11.75 21.38
N GLY A 130 5.68 11.71 21.76
CA GLY A 130 6.11 11.21 23.05
C GLY A 130 5.41 11.92 24.20
N ARG A 131 4.94 11.13 25.16
CA ARG A 131 4.79 11.47 26.58
C ARG A 131 4.65 10.15 27.31
N HIS A 132 5.69 9.73 28.02
CA HIS A 132 5.53 9.16 29.36
C HIS A 132 6.85 9.23 30.11
N GLY A 133 6.98 10.31 30.88
CA GLY A 133 7.72 10.25 32.13
C GLY A 133 6.89 9.52 33.19
N HIS A 134 7.64 8.93 34.12
CA HIS A 134 7.30 8.52 35.47
C HIS A 134 6.60 7.18 35.77
N ARG A 135 7.40 6.38 36.50
CA ARG A 135 7.11 5.67 37.77
C ARG A 135 6.25 4.40 37.70
N GLY A 136 6.98 3.29 37.83
CA GLY A 136 6.88 2.42 39.01
C GLY A 136 5.56 1.69 39.21
N LEU A 137 5.50 0.44 38.72
CA LEU A 137 4.56 -0.54 39.21
C LEU A 137 5.32 -1.58 40.06
N ARG A 138 5.07 -1.50 41.37
CA ARG A 138 5.25 -2.58 42.34
C ARG A 138 4.03 -3.50 42.21
N THR A 139 4.27 -4.78 41.97
CA THR A 139 3.31 -5.88 42.06
C THR A 139 3.27 -6.41 43.49
N GLU A 140 2.11 -6.31 44.16
CA GLU A 140 1.52 -7.19 45.20
C GLU A 140 0.04 -6.71 45.28
N LEU A 141 -1.05 -7.48 45.17
CA LEU A 141 -1.42 -8.90 45.26
C LEU A 141 -2.57 -9.17 44.27
#